data_AF-J3C018-F1
#
_entry.id   AF-J3C018-F1
#
_cell.length_a   1.000
_cell.length_b   1.000
_cell.length_c   1.000
_cell.angle_alpha   90.00
_cell.angle_beta   90.00
_cell.angle_gamma   90.00
#
_symmetry.space_group_name_H-M   'P 1'
#
loop_
_entity.id
_entity.type
_entity.pdbx_description
1 polymer ?
#
loop_
_entity_poly.entity_id
_entity_poly.type
_entity_poly.pdbx_seq_one_letter_code
_entity_poly.pdbx_strand_id
1 'polypeptide(L)' 'MVSFNFKMFENNYYGEKWNADFQKWAELGKKTQKAIPNSKLVEVANTGHLPHIESFDQFIKPLIVFLKQ' A
#
# COMPACT_ATOMS: atom_id res chain seq x y z
N MET A 1 -4.76 5.45 13.10
CA MET A 1 -4.81 5.65 11.62
C MET A 1 -4.16 4.45 10.95
N VAL A 2 -4.81 3.81 9.98
CA VAL A 2 -4.22 2.72 9.20
C VAL A 2 -3.86 3.21 7.81
N SER A 3 -2.61 2.98 7.42
CA SER A 3 -2.07 3.35 6.12
C SER A 3 -1.67 2.08 5.37
N PHE A 4 -1.82 2.09 4.06
CA PHE A 4 -1.48 0.95 3.20
C PHE A 4 -0.30 1.29 2.31
N ASN A 5 0.57 0.30 2.10
CA ASN A 5 1.67 0.37 1.15
C ASN A 5 1.56 -0.79 0.16
N PHE A 6 1.82 -0.55 -1.11
CA PHE A 6 1.62 -1.53 -2.18
C PHE A 6 2.95 -1.79 -2.88
N LYS A 7 3.35 -3.07 -2.97
CA LYS A 7 4.58 -3.47 -3.66
C LYS A 7 4.22 -4.10 -5.01
N MET A 8 4.68 -3.49 -6.09
CA MET A 8 4.39 -3.94 -7.46
C MET A 8 5.19 -5.17 -7.87
N PHE A 9 4.69 -5.85 -8.91
CA PHE A 9 5.48 -6.75 -9.76
C PHE A 9 6.53 -5.96 -10.56
N GLU A 10 7.69 -6.56 -10.83
CA GLU A 10 8.81 -5.92 -11.56
C GLU A 10 8.47 -5.53 -13.01
N ASN A 11 7.42 -6.13 -13.61
CA ASN A 11 6.94 -5.81 -14.95
C ASN A 11 5.46 -5.40 -14.91
N ASN A 12 5.18 -4.13 -15.23
CA ASN A 12 3.80 -3.64 -15.39
C ASN A 12 3.62 -2.98 -16.77
N TYR A 13 2.37 -2.93 -17.24
CA TYR A 13 2.00 -2.41 -18.57
C TYR A 13 2.26 -0.91 -18.78
N TYR A 14 2.67 -0.18 -17.73
CA TYR A 14 2.72 1.28 -17.72
C TYR A 14 4.13 1.89 -17.85
N GLY A 15 5.18 1.06 -17.96
CA GLY A 15 6.55 1.51 -18.29
C GLY A 15 7.36 2.12 -17.13
N GLU A 16 8.55 2.64 -17.43
CA GLU A 16 9.58 3.00 -16.42
C GLU A 16 9.18 4.16 -15.50
N LYS A 17 8.53 5.21 -16.02
CA LYS A 17 8.12 6.37 -15.21
C LYS A 17 7.14 5.96 -14.11
N TRP A 18 6.22 5.06 -14.43
CA TRP A 18 5.26 4.55 -13.45
C TRP A 18 5.94 3.78 -12.32
N ASN A 19 6.98 3.00 -12.62
CA ASN A 19 7.76 2.30 -11.59
C ASN A 19 8.45 3.27 -10.60
N ALA A 20 8.92 4.42 -11.07
CA ALA A 20 9.54 5.44 -10.22
C ALA A 20 8.53 6.09 -9.24
N ASP A 21 7.31 6.40 -9.73
CA ASP A 21 6.27 7.00 -8.89
C ASP A 21 5.80 6.02 -7.78
N PHE A 22 5.74 4.72 -8.07
CA PHE A 22 5.42 3.70 -7.07
C PHE A 22 6.53 3.46 -6.04
N GLN A 23 7.80 3.47 -6.44
CA GLN A 23 8.92 3.42 -5.49
C GLN A 23 8.83 4.58 -4.49
N LYS A 24 8.49 5.77 -4.98
CA LYS A 24 8.25 6.94 -4.13
C LYS A 24 7.08 6.72 -3.16
N TRP A 25 5.97 6.10 -3.59
CA TRP A 25 4.87 5.77 -2.68
C TRP A 25 5.28 4.79 -1.58
N ALA A 26 6.12 3.80 -1.88
CA ALA A 26 6.62 2.87 -0.88
C ALA A 26 7.49 3.56 0.19
N GLU A 27 8.33 4.51 -0.21
CA GLU A 27 9.06 5.34 0.73
C GLU A 27 8.15 6.24 1.56
N LEU A 28 7.16 6.87 0.91
CA LEU A 28 6.20 7.75 1.56
C LEU A 28 5.35 7.01 2.59
N GLY A 29 4.93 5.77 2.32
CA GLY A 29 4.20 4.94 3.29
C GLY A 29 5.01 4.71 4.57
N LYS A 30 6.29 4.36 4.43
CA LYS A 30 7.22 4.18 5.57
C LYS A 30 7.50 5.49 6.31
N LYS A 31 7.72 6.59 5.60
CA LYS A 31 7.92 7.91 6.20
C LYS A 31 6.68 8.36 6.98
N THR A 32 5.50 8.17 6.42
CA THR A 32 4.22 8.52 7.03
C THR A 32 3.97 7.70 8.30
N GLN A 33 4.23 6.39 8.27
CA GLN A 33 4.08 5.53 9.44
C GLN A 33 4.98 5.98 10.61
N LYS A 34 6.22 6.38 10.31
CA LYS A 34 7.14 6.91 11.33
C LYS A 34 6.68 8.27 11.88
N ALA A 35 6.04 9.09 11.05
CA ALA A 35 5.61 10.43 11.42
C ALA A 35 4.31 10.46 12.23
N ILE A 36 3.44 9.44 12.09
CA ILE A 36 2.13 9.39 12.76
C ILE A 36 2.17 8.37 13.91
N PRO A 37 2.15 8.81 15.18
CA PRO A 37 2.10 7.91 16.34
C PRO A 37 0.86 7.01 16.31
N ASN A 38 1.00 5.78 16.81
CA ASN A 38 -0.06 4.76 16.82
C ASN A 38 -0.63 4.45 15.42
N SER A 39 0.10 4.76 14.35
CA SER A 39 -0.24 4.34 13.01
C SER A 39 0.31 2.95 12.71
N LYS A 40 -0.45 2.19 11.91
CA LYS A 40 -0.05 0.88 11.41
C LYS A 40 0.04 0.96 9.89
N LEU A 41 1.20 0.57 9.35
CA LEU A 41 1.40 0.36 7.93
C LEU A 41 1.10 -1.09 7.59
N VAL A 42 0.27 -1.32 6.59
CA VAL A 42 -0.02 -2.66 6.05
C VAL A 42 0.52 -2.72 4.64
N GLU A 43 1.51 -3.59 4.43
CA GLU A 43 2.10 -3.79 3.10
C GLU A 43 1.38 -4.93 2.37
N VAL A 44 0.86 -4.64 1.17
CA VAL A 44 0.20 -5.61 0.31
C VAL A 44 1.12 -5.89 -0.88
N ALA A 45 1.63 -7.13 -0.94
CA ALA A 45 2.55 -7.54 -1.98
C ALA A 45 1.82 -7.70 -3.33
N ASN A 46 2.57 -7.60 -4.42
CA ASN A 46 2.10 -7.91 -5.77
C ASN A 46 0.82 -7.17 -6.18
N THR A 47 0.67 -5.92 -5.73
CA THR A 47 -0.57 -5.16 -5.85
C THR A 47 -0.30 -3.77 -6.40
N GLY A 48 -1.14 -3.37 -7.35
CA GLY A 48 -1.21 -2.06 -7.99
C GLY A 48 -1.65 -0.91 -7.09
N HIS A 49 -2.04 0.17 -7.75
CA HIS A 49 -2.58 1.35 -7.08
C HIS A 49 -4.00 1.10 -6.55
N LEU A 50 -4.70 0.10 -7.06
CA LEU A 50 -6.11 -0.16 -6.78
C LEU A 50 -6.26 -1.50 -6.03
N PRO A 51 -5.74 -1.59 -4.79
CA PRO A 51 -5.74 -2.83 -4.01
C PRO A 51 -7.14 -3.35 -3.68
N HIS A 52 -8.14 -2.46 -3.67
CA HIS A 52 -9.54 -2.80 -3.43
C HIS A 52 -10.18 -3.50 -4.64
N ILE A 53 -9.51 -3.52 -5.79
CA ILE A 53 -9.92 -4.29 -6.98
C ILE A 53 -8.97 -5.47 -7.18
N GLU A 54 -7.66 -5.21 -7.18
CA GLU A 54 -6.63 -6.18 -7.55
C GLU A 54 -6.38 -7.24 -6.47
N SER A 55 -6.46 -6.85 -5.20
CA SER A 55 -6.14 -7.70 -4.04
C SER A 55 -7.15 -7.48 -2.91
N PHE A 56 -8.45 -7.54 -3.26
CA PHE A 56 -9.55 -7.16 -2.38
C PHE A 56 -9.46 -7.82 -1.00
N ASP A 57 -9.21 -9.12 -0.94
CA ASP A 57 -9.09 -9.86 0.32
C ASP A 57 -7.97 -9.34 1.22
N GLN A 58 -6.82 -9.00 0.63
CA GLN A 58 -5.66 -8.50 1.37
C GLN A 58 -5.86 -7.04 1.80
N PHE A 59 -6.69 -6.28 1.08
CA PHE A 59 -7.09 -4.93 1.42
C PHE A 59 -8.18 -4.88 2.51
N ILE A 60 -9.25 -5.66 2.38
CA ILE A 60 -10.46 -5.53 3.20
C ILE A 60 -10.26 -6.08 4.62
N LYS A 61 -9.50 -7.16 4.79
CA LYS A 61 -9.22 -7.77 6.10
C LYS A 61 -8.62 -6.79 7.11
N PRO A 62 -7.47 -6.14 6.83
CA PRO A 62 -6.89 -5.16 7.74
C PRO A 62 -7.77 -3.91 7.94
N LEU A 63 -8.55 -3.52 6.92
CA LEU A 63 -9.50 -2.40 7.04
C LEU A 63 -10.63 -2.73 8.04
N ILE A 64 -11.22 -3.92 7.97
CA ILE A 64 -12.26 -4.35 8.92
C ILE A 64 -11.70 -4.42 10.34
N VAL A 65 -10.47 -4.95 10.51
CA VAL A 65 -9.82 -4.99 11.83
C VAL A 65 -9.63 -3.59 12.38
N PHE A 66 -9.22 -2.62 11.54
CA PHE A 66 -9.10 -1.22 11.95
C PHE A 66 -10.44 -0.61 12.37
N LEU A 67 -11.51 -0.84 11.62
CA LEU A 67 -12.83 -0.26 11.90
C LEU A 67 -13.52 -0.82 13.15
N LYS A 68 -13.04 -1.96 13.67
CA LYS A 68 -13.55 -2.59 14.89
C LYS A 68 -12.79 -2.18 16.16
N GLN A 69 -11.74 -1.37 16.03
CA GLN A 69 -10.97 -0.80 17.14
C GLN A 69 -11.65 0.47 17.64
#